data_AF-A0A843DVN0-F1
#
_entry.id   AF-A0A843DVN0-F1
#
_cell.length_a   1.000
_cell.length_b   1.000
_cell.length_c   1.000
_cell.angle_alpha   90.00
_cell.angle_beta   90.00
_cell.angle_gamma   90.00
#
_symmetry.space_group_name_H-M   'P 1'
#
loop_
_entity.id
_entity.type
_entity.pdbx_description
1 polymer ?
#
loop_
_entity_poly.entity_id
_entity_poly.type
_entity_poly.pdbx_seq_one_letter_code
_entity_poly.pdbx_strand_id
1 'polypeptide(L)' 'MIVVTDRSLCKKPFLAQLESILSGHPEMVILREKSLSRNELVPLAYDCLMLCEQYEVPLSVNGDLDAARE' A
#
# COMPACT_ATOMS: atom_id res chain seq x y z
N MET A 1 3.21 13.39 7.41
CA MET A 1 4.19 12.33 7.08
C MET A 1 3.68 11.56 5.87
N ILE A 2 4.53 11.28 4.88
CA ILE A 2 4.19 10.43 3.72
C ILE A 2 4.92 9.09 3.86
N VAL A 3 4.21 7.99 3.60
CA VAL A 3 4.74 6.63 3.72
C VAL A 3 4.95 6.06 2.32
N VAL A 4 6.13 5.50 2.05
CA VAL A 4 6.43 4.77 0.82
C VAL A 4 6.72 3.32 1.18
N THR A 5 6.04 2.38 0.53
CA THR A 5 6.16 0.96 0.88
C THR A 5 7.36 0.29 0.21
N ASP A 6 7.90 -0.72 0.88
CA ASP A 6 8.74 -1.75 0.30
C ASP A 6 8.60 -3.01 1.16
N ARG A 7 7.86 -4.01 0.66
CA ARG A 7 7.58 -5.24 1.41
C ARG A 7 8.84 -5.98 1.83
N SER A 8 9.94 -5.86 1.08
CA SER A 8 11.19 -6.56 1.40
C SER A 8 11.85 -6.06 2.69
N LEU A 9 11.49 -4.85 3.13
CA LEU A 9 12.01 -4.25 4.36
C LEU A 9 11.15 -4.57 5.59
N CYS A 10 9.97 -5.16 5.41
CA CYS A 10 9.07 -5.48 6.51
C CYS A 10 9.55 -6.71 7.30
N LYS A 11 9.68 -6.55 8.62
CA LYS A 11 10.00 -7.65 9.56
C LYS A 11 8.76 -8.44 10.00
N LYS A 12 7.58 -7.94 9.67
CA LYS A 12 6.26 -8.49 9.99
C LYS A 12 5.46 -8.65 8.69
N PRO A 13 4.33 -9.38 8.69
CA PRO A 13 3.42 -9.40 7.55
C PRO A 13 3.07 -7.98 7.09
N PHE A 14 3.15 -7.75 5.79
CA PHE A 14 3.08 -6.42 5.20
C PHE A 14 1.84 -5.63 5.61
N LEU A 15 0.65 -6.22 5.47
CA LEU A 15 -0.61 -5.55 5.82
C LEU A 15 -0.70 -5.21 7.30
N ALA A 16 -0.19 -6.07 8.19
CA ALA A 16 -0.14 -5.79 9.62
C ALA A 16 0.85 -4.64 9.94
N GLN A 17 1.96 -4.56 9.20
CA GLN A 17 2.89 -3.44 9.31
C GLN A 17 2.28 -2.13 8.79
N LEU A 18 1.51 -2.20 7.69
CA LEU A 18 0.80 -1.06 7.13
C LEU A 18 -0.28 -0.56 8.09
N GLU A 19 -1.11 -1.45 8.63
CA GLU A 19 -2.15 -1.12 9.62
C GLU A 19 -1.56 -0.40 10.84
N SER A 20 -0.44 -0.91 11.37
CA SER A 20 0.26 -0.27 12.47
C SER A 20 0.71 1.15 12.13
N ILE A 21 1.11 1.43 10.89
CA ILE A 21 1.50 2.77 10.44
C ILE A 21 0.27 3.67 10.27
N LEU A 22 -0.82 3.14 9.74
CA LEU A 22 -2.07 3.87 9.50
C LEU A 22 -2.72 4.40 10.78
N SER A 23 -2.53 3.72 11.92
CA SER A 23 -2.95 4.24 13.24
C SER A 23 -2.35 5.60 13.60
N GLY A 24 -1.25 6.00 12.95
CA GLY A 24 -0.63 7.32 13.08
C GLY A 24 -1.19 8.36 12.11
N HIS A 25 -2.21 8.04 11.31
CA HIS A 25 -2.84 8.87 10.29
C HIS A 25 -1.82 9.65 9.43
N PRO A 26 -0.95 8.95 8.66
CA PRO A 26 -0.08 9.63 7.70
C PRO A 26 -0.92 10.41 6.68
N GLU A 27 -0.31 11.40 6.05
CA GLU A 27 -0.97 12.23 5.02
C GLU A 27 -1.29 11.42 3.76
N MET A 28 -0.51 10.38 3.48
CA MET A 28 -0.67 9.50 2.32
C MET A 28 0.21 8.25 2.44
N VAL A 29 -0.23 7.17 1.81
CA VAL A 29 0.57 5.99 1.50
C VAL A 29 0.83 5.90 -0.01
N ILE A 30 2.07 5.63 -0.39
CA ILE A 30 2.47 5.32 -1.77
C ILE A 30 2.89 3.85 -1.82
N LEU A 31 2.05 3.00 -2.42
CA LEU A 31 2.34 1.60 -2.68
C LEU A 31 3.36 1.49 -3.80
N ARG A 32 4.55 0.97 -3.49
CA ARG A 32 5.67 0.84 -4.43
C ARG A 32 6.33 -0.53 -4.32
N GLU A 33 5.84 -1.48 -5.10
CA GLU A 33 6.40 -2.83 -5.16
C GLU A 33 7.01 -3.09 -6.53
N LYS A 34 8.35 -3.07 -6.61
CA LYS A 34 9.09 -3.22 -7.89
C LYS A 34 9.22 -4.66 -8.39
N SER A 35 8.99 -5.63 -7.51
CA SER A 35 9.29 -7.05 -7.77
C SER A 35 8.03 -7.89 -8.03
N LEU A 36 6.85 -7.28 -7.97
CA LEU A 36 5.58 -7.98 -8.16
C LEU A 36 5.13 -7.91 -9.61
N SER A 37 4.59 -9.02 -10.10
CA SER A 37 3.80 -9.01 -11.34
C SER A 37 2.46 -8.32 -11.10
N ARG A 38 1.79 -7.86 -12.17
CA ARG A 38 0.46 -7.22 -12.05
C ARG A 38 -0.57 -8.10 -11.35
N ASN A 39 -0.58 -9.40 -11.64
CA ASN A 39 -1.49 -10.36 -11.02
C ASN A 39 -1.27 -10.50 -9.49
N GLU A 40 -0.10 -10.12 -9.00
CA GLU A 40 0.20 -10.08 -7.56
C GLU A 40 0.03 -8.67 -6.98
N LEU A 41 0.28 -7.62 -7.78
CA LEU A 41 0.19 -6.23 -7.37
C LEU A 41 -1.26 -5.78 -7.19
N VAL A 42 -2.16 -6.10 -8.12
CA VAL A 42 -3.57 -5.69 -8.06
C VAL A 42 -4.27 -6.16 -6.78
N PRO A 43 -4.25 -7.45 -6.41
CA PRO A 43 -4.89 -7.87 -5.16
C PRO A 43 -4.24 -7.24 -3.93
N LEU A 44 -2.91 -7.06 -3.92
CA LEU A 44 -2.23 -6.37 -2.84
C LEU A 44 -2.64 -4.89 -2.74
N ALA A 45 -2.77 -4.21 -3.87
CA ALA A 45 -3.21 -2.82 -3.93
C ALA A 45 -4.64 -2.67 -3.44
N TYR A 46 -5.52 -3.60 -3.79
CA TYR A 46 -6.89 -3.66 -3.29
C TYR A 46 -6.93 -3.84 -1.75
N ASP A 47 -6.16 -4.78 -1.21
CA ASP A 47 -6.07 -4.98 0.24
C ASP A 47 -5.54 -3.72 0.95
N CYS A 48 -4.56 -3.04 0.36
CA CYS A 48 -4.05 -1.76 0.88
C CYS A 48 -5.09 -0.67 0.82
N LEU A 49 -5.86 -0.57 -0.26
CA LEU A 49 -6.90 0.44 -0.45
C LEU A 49 -7.98 0.28 0.61
N MET A 50 -8.52 -0.92 0.75
CA MET A 50 -9.54 -1.25 1.74
C MET A 50 -9.08 -0.89 3.16
N LEU A 51 -7.81 -1.15 3.47
CA LEU A 51 -7.25 -0.82 4.77
C LEU A 51 -7.02 0.69 4.93
N CYS A 52 -6.51 1.39 3.92
CA CYS A 52 -6.28 2.84 3.98
C CYS A 52 -7.60 3.63 4.10
N GLU A 53 -8.66 3.17 3.41
CA GLU A 53 -10.00 3.75 3.50
C GLU A 53 -10.57 3.70 4.92
N GLN A 54 -10.34 2.61 5.66
CA GLN A 54 -10.78 2.49 7.06
C GLN A 54 -10.16 3.54 7.99
N TYR A 55 -8.98 4.06 7.64
CA TYR A 55 -8.26 5.07 8.41
C TYR A 55 -8.35 6.48 7.77
N GLU A 56 -9.14 6.63 6.71
CA GLU A 56 -9.29 7.87 5.93
C GLU A 56 -7.96 8.40 5.37
N VAL A 57 -7.03 7.50 5.05
CA VAL A 57 -5.71 7.83 4.50
C VAL A 57 -5.71 7.63 2.98
N PRO A 58 -5.30 8.61 2.17
CA PRO A 58 -5.16 8.44 0.72
C PRO A 58 -4.09 7.39 0.35
N LEU A 59 -4.38 6.56 -0.65
CA LEU A 59 -3.45 5.61 -1.26
C LEU A 59 -3.13 5.99 -2.71
N SER A 60 -1.85 5.90 -3.09
CA SER A 60 -1.40 6.00 -4.47
C SER A 60 -0.56 4.79 -4.86
N VAL A 61 -0.79 4.22 -6.05
CA VAL A 61 -0.01 3.10 -6.59
C VAL A 61 1.05 3.63 -7.54
N ASN A 62 2.32 3.33 -7.28
CA ASN A 62 3.43 3.81 -8.09
C ASN A 62 3.87 2.77 -9.13
N GLY A 63 3.89 3.16 -10.40
CA GLY A 63 4.61 2.47 -11.49
C GLY A 63 3.76 1.54 -12.36
N ASP A 64 2.50 1.29 -12.00
CA ASP A 64 1.55 0.53 -12.82
C ASP A 64 0.22 1.31 -12.90
N LEU A 65 0.06 2.08 -13.98
CA LEU A 65 -1.12 2.92 -14.20
C LEU A 65 -2.39 2.12 -14.41
N ASP A 66 -2.27 0.89 -14.93
CA ASP A 66 -3.43 0.05 -15.15
C ASP A 66 -3.90 -0.57 -13.83
N ALA A 67 -2.97 -1.02 -12.99
CA ALA A 67 -3.31 -1.48 -11.64
C ALA A 67 -3.96 -0.38 -10.78
N ALA A 68 -3.68 0.89 -11.06
CA ALA A 68 -4.33 2.02 -10.38
C ALA A 68 -5.76 2.33 -10.89
N ARG A 69 -6.19 1.74 -12.01
CA ARG A 69 -7.49 2.00 -12.65
C ARG A 69 -8.54 0.92 -12.39
N GLU A 70 -8.10 -0.27 -12.01
CA GLU A 70 -8.94 -1.42 -11.65
C GLU A 70 -9.50 -1.27 -10.24
#